data_AF-A0A925IG30-F1
#
_entry.id   AF-A0A925IG30-F1
#
_cell.length_a   1.000
_cell.length_b   1.000
_cell.length_c   1.000
_cell.angle_alpha   90.00
_cell.angle_beta   90.00
_cell.angle_gamma   90.00
#
_symmetry.space_group_name_H-M   'P 1'
#
loop_
_entity.id
_entity.type
_entity.pdbx_description
1 polymer ?
#
loop_
_entity_poly.entity_id
_entity_poly.type
_entity_poly.pdbx_seq_one_letter_code
_entity_poly.pdbx_strand_id
1 'polypeptide(L)' 'GITAFEEALKNNKIKYELYIYEGAQHAFHNDTAPTRYNETAAKLAWGRTIDFFDKHLD' A
#
# COMPACT_ATOMS: atom_id res chain seq x y z
N GLY A 1 -10.71 -10.98 4.86
CA GLY A 1 -9.29 -10.62 5.05
C GLY A 1 -8.62 -10.46 3.70
N ILE A 2 -7.32 -10.14 3.66
CA ILE A 2 -6.59 -9.86 2.41
C ILE A 2 -6.73 -10.99 1.37
N THR A 3 -6.68 -12.26 1.79
CA THR A 3 -6.80 -13.43 0.88
C THR A 3 -8.08 -13.42 0.04
N ALA A 4 -9.26 -13.34 0.67
CA ALA A 4 -10.54 -13.35 -0.04
C ALA A 4 -10.71 -12.13 -0.97
N PHE A 5 -10.12 -10.99 -0.60
CA PHE A 5 -10.12 -9.80 -1.45
C PHE A 5 -9.23 -9.99 -2.68
N GLU A 6 -8.02 -10.52 -2.49
CA GLU A 6 -7.08 -10.79 -3.58
C GLU A 6 -7.63 -11.85 -4.55
N GLU A 7 -8.25 -12.90 -4.04
CA GLU A 7 -8.93 -13.92 -4.86
C GLU A 7 -10.03 -13.30 -5.73
N ALA A 8 -10.85 -12.41 -5.18
CA ALA A 8 -11.89 -11.72 -5.94
C ALA A 8 -11.30 -10.86 -7.07
N LEU A 9 -10.19 -10.14 -6.82
CA LEU A 9 -9.50 -9.35 -7.85
C LEU A 9 -8.95 -10.24 -8.97
N LYS A 10 -8.30 -11.36 -8.62
CA LYS A 10 -7.77 -12.34 -9.57
C LYS A 10 -8.87 -12.96 -10.43
N ASN A 11 -9.97 -13.42 -9.82
CA ASN A 11 -11.09 -14.05 -10.52
C ASN A 11 -11.76 -13.10 -11.53
N ASN A 12 -11.77 -11.80 -11.24
CA ASN A 12 -12.34 -10.77 -12.11
C ASN A 12 -11.31 -10.13 -13.04
N LYS A 13 -10.07 -10.62 -13.07
CA LYS A 13 -8.97 -10.12 -13.93
C LYS A 13 -8.71 -8.62 -13.77
N ILE A 14 -8.88 -8.11 -12.55
CA ILE A 14 -8.57 -6.72 -12.22
C ILE A 14 -7.05 -6.56 -12.22
N LYS A 15 -6.54 -5.49 -12.83
CA LYS A 15 -5.13 -5.10 -12.70
C LYS A 15 -4.96 -4.43 -11.34
N TYR A 16 -4.07 -4.96 -10.50
CA TYR A 16 -3.79 -4.40 -9.18
C TYR A 16 -2.36 -4.73 -8.74
N GLU A 17 -1.89 -3.97 -7.76
CA GLU A 17 -0.70 -4.26 -6.97
C GLU A 17 -1.13 -4.32 -5.49
N LEU A 18 -0.58 -5.26 -4.72
CA LEU A 18 -0.88 -5.40 -3.29
C LEU A 18 0.43 -5.59 -2.51
N TYR A 19 0.63 -4.74 -1.51
CA TYR A 19 1.84 -4.76 -0.68
C TYR A 19 1.46 -4.88 0.79
N ILE A 20 2.08 -5.84 1.48
CA ILE A 20 2.04 -5.97 2.94
C ILE A 20 3.40 -5.52 3.46
N TYR A 21 3.39 -4.57 4.41
CA TYR A 21 4.61 -4.01 5.00
C TYR A 21 4.88 -4.69 6.34
N GLU A 22 5.88 -5.58 6.37
CA GLU A 22 6.23 -6.33 7.58
C GLU A 22 6.57 -5.38 8.74
N GLY A 23 6.01 -5.64 9.92
CA GLY A 23 6.19 -4.81 11.11
C GLY A 23 5.46 -3.46 11.10
N ALA A 24 4.78 -3.08 10.02
CA ALA A 24 3.95 -1.88 9.99
C ALA A 24 2.54 -2.15 10.53
N GLN A 25 2.06 -1.28 11.41
CA GLN A 25 0.71 -1.34 11.96
C GLN A 25 -0.25 -0.43 11.17
N HIS A 26 -1.55 -0.51 11.47
CA HIS A 26 -2.52 0.42 10.90
C HIS A 26 -2.13 1.88 11.19
N ALA A 27 -2.28 2.72 10.17
CA ALA A 27 -1.85 4.12 10.14
C ALA A 27 -0.34 4.35 10.19
N PHE A 28 0.47 3.42 9.65
CA PHE A 28 1.93 3.56 9.60
C PHE A 28 2.45 4.80 8.83
N HIS A 29 1.63 5.38 7.96
CA HIS A 29 1.99 6.57 7.19
C HIS A 29 1.67 7.89 7.93
N ASN A 30 1.02 7.83 9.09
CA ASN A 30 0.67 9.04 9.85
C ASN A 30 1.89 9.54 10.65
N ASP A 31 2.61 10.51 10.10
CA ASP A 31 3.81 11.13 10.68
C ASP A 31 3.51 12.05 11.88
N THR A 32 2.25 12.42 12.12
CA THR A 32 1.83 13.14 13.33
C THR A 32 1.54 12.22 14.51
N ALA A 33 1.57 10.90 14.33
CA ALA A 33 1.29 9.89 15.35
C ALA A 33 2.51 8.97 15.57
N PRO A 34 3.49 9.36 16.42
CA PRO A 34 4.76 8.64 16.56
C PRO A 34 4.63 7.18 17.00
N THR A 35 3.57 6.82 17.71
CA THR A 35 3.30 5.44 18.15
C THR A 35 2.89 4.50 17.02
N ARG A 36 2.57 5.05 15.84
CA ARG A 36 2.12 4.30 14.66
C ARG A 36 3.02 4.51 13.47
N TYR A 37 3.63 5.69 13.35
CA TYR A 37 4.49 6.05 12.23
C TYR A 37 5.63 5.04 12.05
N ASN A 38 5.76 4.52 10.82
CA ASN A 38 6.89 3.72 10.40
C ASN A 38 7.48 4.39 9.15
N GLU A 39 8.55 5.15 9.35
CA GLU A 39 9.17 5.97 8.30
C GLU A 39 9.58 5.14 7.07
N THR A 40 10.18 3.97 7.29
CA THR A 40 10.64 3.09 6.21
C THR A 40 9.46 2.61 5.36
N ALA A 41 8.40 2.12 5.99
CA ALA A 41 7.19 1.67 5.29
C ALA A 41 6.47 2.84 4.62
N ALA A 42 6.39 4.00 5.26
CA ALA A 42 5.76 5.20 4.73
C ALA A 42 6.46 5.69 3.45
N LYS A 43 7.79 5.85 3.48
CA LYS A 43 8.57 6.28 2.32
C LYS A 43 8.47 5.30 1.15
N LEU A 44 8.52 4.00 1.44
CA LEU A 44 8.38 2.97 0.40
C LEU A 44 6.98 2.96 -0.21
N ALA A 45 5.94 3.07 0.61
CA ALA A 45 4.56 3.15 0.13
C ALA A 45 4.34 4.40 -0.72
N TRP A 46 4.84 5.55 -0.27
CA TRP A 46 4.71 6.82 -0.99
C TRP A 46 5.39 6.78 -2.36
N GLY A 47 6.62 6.25 -2.44
CA GLY A 47 7.32 6.09 -3.71
C GLY A 47 6.50 5.26 -4.70
N ARG A 48 5.97 4.11 -4.27
CA ARG A 48 5.10 3.26 -5.11
C ARG A 48 3.83 3.97 -5.55
N THR A 49 3.25 4.83 -4.69
CA THR A 49 2.06 5.62 -5.04
C THR A 49 2.37 6.66 -6.12
N ILE A 50 3.50 7.36 -6.02
CA ILE A 50 3.92 8.31 -7.06
C ILE A 50 4.23 7.56 -8.36
N ASP A 51 4.99 6.46 -8.30
CA ASP A 51 5.28 5.62 -9.48
C ASP A 51 4.00 5.10 -10.14
N PHE A 52 2.95 4.80 -9.36
CA PHE A 52 1.66 4.41 -9.89
C PHE A 52 0.96 5.56 -10.61
N PHE A 53 0.98 6.77 -10.05
CA PHE A 53 0.42 7.95 -10.70
C PHE A 53 1.17 8.30 -11.98
N ASP A 54 2.51 8.29 -11.97
CA ASP A 54 3.34 8.56 -13.14
C ASP A 54 3.06 7.59 -14.30
N LYS A 55 2.61 6.35 -13.99
CA LYS A 55 2.23 5.35 -15.01
C LYS A 55 0.83 5.55 -15.59
N HIS A 56 -0.04 6.29 -14.93
CA HIS A 56 -1.48 6.26 -15.18
C HIS A 56 -2.17 7.61 -15.33
N LEU A 57 -1.52 8.71 -14.96
CA LEU A 57 -2.00 10.07 -15.13
C LEU A 57 -1.13 10.79 -16.17
N ASP A 58 -1.77 11.57 -17.03
CA ASP A 58 -1.13 12.44 -18.04
C ASP A 58 -0.86 13.85 -17.49
#